data_AF-A0A965G947-F1
#
_entry.id   AF-A0A965G947-F1
#
_cell.length_a   1.000
_cell.length_b   1.000
_cell.length_c   1.000
_cell.angle_alpha   90.00
_cell.angle_beta   90.00
_cell.angle_gamma   90.00
#
_symmetry.space_group_name_H-M   'P 1'
#
loop_
_entity.id
_entity.type
_entity.pdbx_description
1 polymer ?
#
loop_
_entity_poly.entity_id
_entity_poly.type
_entity_poly.pdbx_seq_one_letter_code
_entity_poly.pdbx_strand_id
1 'polypeptide(L)'
;DKIERVKEQAHLSNKQKPYFSLAAAAELFSCSTRSLLRAADKNMLKLSRPFGPGGRIVIKHEDLEMFFQRGYAQEPDRSRGARLAECRKEHQRLKSEINEVREALIAAEIRENDLLFRLRKGSLGKRFKNKAVKSRKKLNVND
;
A
#
# COMPACT_ATOMS: atom_id res chain seq x y z
N ASP A 1 -17.85 -24.83 -30.66
CA ASP A 1 -18.23 -25.41 -29.35
C ASP A 1 -17.05 -25.81 -28.48
N LYS A 2 -16.41 -24.84 -27.80
CA LYS A 2 -15.39 -25.14 -26.77
C LYS A 2 -16.02 -25.56 -25.45
N ILE A 3 -17.23 -25.09 -25.16
CA ILE A 3 -17.96 -25.36 -23.92
C ILE A 3 -18.39 -26.82 -23.84
N GLU A 4 -18.86 -27.41 -24.94
CA GLU A 4 -19.26 -28.82 -24.96
C GLU A 4 -18.06 -29.76 -24.80
N ARG A 5 -16.92 -29.44 -25.41
CA ARG A 5 -15.68 -30.22 -25.22
C ARG A 5 -15.16 -30.19 -23.78
N VAL A 6 -15.32 -29.06 -23.08
CA VAL A 6 -14.99 -28.95 -21.64
C VAL A 6 -15.98 -29.76 -20.80
N LYS A 7 -17.27 -29.73 -21.12
CA LYS A 7 -18.28 -30.56 -20.45
C LYS A 7 -18.03 -32.05 -20.68
N GLU A 8 -17.73 -32.47 -21.90
CA GLU A 8 -17.42 -33.88 -22.23
C GLU A 8 -16.15 -34.38 -21.56
N GLN A 9 -15.07 -33.58 -21.53
CA GLN A 9 -13.86 -33.93 -20.77
C GLN A 9 -14.10 -33.97 -19.26
N ALA A 10 -14.93 -33.06 -18.73
CA ALA A 10 -15.34 -33.09 -17.33
C ALA A 10 -16.16 -34.36 -17.02
N HIS A 11 -17.10 -34.74 -17.88
CA HIS A 11 -17.93 -35.94 -17.73
C HIS A 11 -17.14 -37.26 -17.86
N LEU A 12 -16.11 -37.31 -18.73
CA LEU A 12 -15.26 -38.50 -18.88
C LEU A 12 -14.27 -38.70 -17.71
N SER A 13 -13.92 -37.64 -16.97
CA SER A 13 -13.09 -37.74 -15.75
C SER A 13 -13.90 -37.94 -14.45
N ASN A 14 -15.23 -37.83 -14.54
CA ASN A 14 -16.16 -37.60 -13.43
C ASN A 14 -16.43 -38.81 -12.51
N LYS A 15 -15.60 -39.86 -12.58
CA LYS A 15 -15.71 -41.02 -11.67
C LYS A 15 -14.52 -41.25 -10.74
N GLN A 16 -13.40 -40.52 -10.85
CA GLN A 16 -12.18 -40.98 -10.15
C GLN A 16 -11.35 -39.96 -9.37
N LYS A 17 -11.58 -38.65 -9.42
CA LYS A 17 -10.77 -37.72 -8.60
C LYS A 17 -11.63 -36.62 -7.94
N PRO A 18 -11.93 -36.73 -6.64
CA PRO A 18 -12.67 -35.69 -5.90
C PRO A 18 -11.88 -34.38 -5.72
N TYR A 19 -10.60 -34.38 -6.13
CA TYR A 19 -9.68 -33.28 -5.94
C TYR A 19 -8.88 -32.98 -7.21
N PHE A 20 -8.75 -31.70 -7.54
CA PHE A 20 -7.89 -31.17 -8.58
C PHE A 20 -6.64 -30.58 -7.95
N SER A 21 -5.49 -30.80 -8.58
CA SER A 21 -4.30 -30.03 -8.24
C SER A 21 -4.49 -28.57 -8.68
N LEU A 22 -3.82 -27.65 -8.00
CA LEU A 22 -3.87 -26.23 -8.37
C LEU A 22 -3.45 -25.98 -9.84
N ALA A 23 -2.49 -26.76 -10.35
CA ALA A 23 -2.03 -26.68 -11.73
C ALA A 23 -3.10 -27.16 -12.73
N ALA A 24 -3.73 -28.32 -12.46
CA ALA A 24 -4.80 -28.84 -13.32
C ALA A 24 -6.01 -27.90 -13.36
N ALA A 25 -6.37 -27.31 -12.21
CA ALA A 25 -7.40 -26.27 -12.17
C ALA A 25 -6.96 -25.05 -13.01
N ALA A 26 -5.73 -24.56 -12.85
CA ALA A 26 -5.26 -23.40 -13.61
C ALA A 26 -5.36 -23.61 -15.13
N GLU A 27 -5.03 -24.80 -15.62
CA GLU A 27 -5.18 -25.20 -17.02
C GLU A 27 -6.66 -25.21 -17.47
N LEU A 28 -7.56 -25.81 -16.69
CA LEU A 28 -9.00 -25.84 -16.99
C LEU A 28 -9.60 -24.43 -17.16
N PHE A 29 -9.16 -23.50 -16.32
CA PHE A 29 -9.65 -22.11 -16.34
C PHE A 29 -8.85 -21.20 -17.27
N SER A 30 -7.86 -21.72 -18.00
CA SER A 30 -6.94 -20.92 -18.83
C SER A 30 -6.39 -19.71 -18.07
N CYS A 31 -6.01 -19.90 -16.81
CA CYS A 31 -5.56 -18.84 -15.91
C CYS A 31 -4.28 -19.24 -15.18
N SER A 32 -3.63 -18.28 -14.52
CA SER A 32 -2.44 -18.60 -13.72
C SER A 32 -2.84 -19.23 -12.38
N THR A 33 -1.98 -20.12 -11.85
CA THR A 33 -2.12 -20.64 -10.48
C THR A 33 -2.19 -19.52 -9.44
N ARG A 34 -1.49 -18.40 -9.68
CA ARG A 34 -1.53 -17.20 -8.86
C ARG A 34 -2.91 -16.53 -8.85
N SER A 35 -3.65 -16.59 -9.96
CA SER A 35 -5.03 -16.09 -10.03
C SER A 35 -5.96 -16.90 -9.13
N LEU A 36 -5.81 -18.22 -9.11
CA LEU A 36 -6.59 -19.11 -8.22
C LEU A 36 -6.24 -18.89 -6.75
N LEU A 37 -4.95 -18.69 -6.42
CA LEU A 37 -4.54 -18.33 -5.05
C LEU A 37 -5.16 -17.00 -4.61
N ARG A 38 -5.16 -15.98 -5.47
CA ARG A 38 -5.82 -14.69 -5.17
C ARG A 38 -7.34 -14.83 -5.02
N ALA A 39 -7.97 -15.73 -5.76
CA ALA A 39 -9.39 -16.03 -5.58
C ALA A 39 -9.64 -16.65 -4.21
N ALA A 40 -8.73 -17.50 -3.73
CA ALA A 40 -8.79 -18.05 -2.39
C ALA A 40 -8.57 -17.00 -1.29
N ASP A 41 -7.60 -16.10 -1.46
CA ASP A 41 -7.36 -14.97 -0.54
C ASP A 41 -8.61 -14.07 -0.40
N LYS A 42 -9.42 -14.00 -1.46
CA LYS A 42 -10.69 -13.25 -1.49
C LYS A 42 -11.90 -14.08 -1.05
N ASN A 43 -11.70 -15.27 -0.47
CA ASN A 43 -12.75 -16.19 -0.07
C ASN A 43 -13.70 -16.61 -1.21
N MET A 44 -13.25 -16.51 -2.47
CA MET A 44 -14.05 -16.93 -3.63
C MET A 44 -13.89 -18.42 -3.95
N LEU A 45 -12.74 -19.01 -3.60
CA LEU A 45 -12.38 -20.40 -3.86
C LEU A 45 -11.80 -21.04 -2.60
N LYS A 46 -12.27 -22.24 -2.23
CA LYS A 46 -11.71 -22.98 -1.10
C LYS A 46 -10.55 -23.86 -1.55
N LEU A 47 -9.42 -23.71 -0.86
CA LEU A 47 -8.24 -24.55 -1.04
C LEU A 47 -8.14 -25.53 0.12
N SER A 48 -7.86 -26.78 -0.20
CA SER A 48 -7.68 -27.85 0.78
C SER A 48 -6.24 -28.34 0.78
N ARG A 49 -5.76 -28.77 1.95
CA ARG A 49 -4.47 -29.46 2.13
C ARG A 49 -4.72 -30.79 2.84
N PRO A 50 -5.10 -31.85 2.11
CA PRO A 50 -5.51 -33.12 2.71
C PRO A 50 -4.40 -33.81 3.49
N PHE A 51 -3.13 -33.49 3.20
CA PHE A 51 -1.96 -34.08 3.84
C PHE A 51 -1.29 -33.15 4.88
N GLY A 52 -2.02 -32.16 5.40
CA GLY A 52 -1.54 -31.28 6.46
C GLY A 52 -0.75 -30.04 6.00
N PRO A 53 -0.22 -29.26 6.96
CA PRO A 53 0.56 -28.06 6.68
C PRO A 53 1.86 -28.43 5.94
N GLY A 54 2.08 -27.82 4.77
CA GLY A 54 3.18 -28.19 3.85
C GLY A 54 2.79 -29.17 2.74
N GLY A 55 1.64 -29.84 2.85
CA GLY A 55 1.10 -30.70 1.80
C GLY A 55 0.69 -29.95 0.53
N ARG A 56 0.54 -30.71 -0.57
CA ARG A 56 0.08 -30.17 -1.87
C ARG A 56 -1.30 -29.54 -1.72
N ILE A 57 -1.44 -28.36 -2.33
CA ILE A 57 -2.72 -27.65 -2.40
C ILE A 57 -3.59 -28.32 -3.46
N VAL A 58 -4.81 -28.66 -3.06
CA VAL A 58 -5.83 -29.24 -3.93
C VAL A 58 -7.13 -28.47 -3.79
N ILE A 59 -8.00 -28.60 -4.79
CA ILE A 59 -9.31 -27.98 -4.84
C ILE A 59 -10.34 -29.09 -5.01
N LYS A 60 -11.41 -29.07 -4.22
CA LYS A 60 -12.53 -30.00 -4.40
C LYS A 60 -13.28 -29.68 -5.68
N HIS A 61 -13.78 -30.69 -6.36
CA HIS A 61 -14.58 -30.49 -7.57
C HIS A 61 -15.78 -29.56 -7.33
N GLU A 62 -16.54 -29.79 -6.25
CA GLU A 62 -17.71 -28.98 -5.88
C GLU A 62 -17.36 -27.49 -5.69
N ASP A 63 -16.24 -27.21 -5.00
CA ASP A 63 -15.77 -25.83 -4.79
C ASP A 63 -15.38 -25.17 -6.12
N LEU A 64 -14.83 -25.94 -7.06
CA LEU A 64 -14.44 -25.50 -8.38
C LEU A 64 -15.65 -25.21 -9.28
N GLU A 65 -16.67 -26.07 -9.22
CA GLU A 65 -17.94 -25.89 -9.93
C GLU A 65 -18.71 -24.67 -9.41
N MET A 66 -18.81 -24.52 -8.08
CA MET A 66 -19.43 -23.32 -7.49
C MET A 66 -18.68 -22.05 -7.89
N PHE A 67 -17.35 -22.10 -7.92
CA PHE A 67 -16.53 -20.98 -8.37
C PHE A 67 -16.81 -20.63 -9.84
N PHE A 68 -16.95 -21.65 -10.70
CA PHE A 68 -17.32 -21.47 -12.10
C PHE A 68 -18.70 -20.81 -12.23
N GLN A 69 -19.72 -21.35 -11.55
CA GLN A 69 -21.09 -20.82 -11.61
C GLN A 69 -21.15 -19.36 -11.14
N ARG A 70 -20.47 -19.02 -10.05
CA ARG A 70 -20.40 -17.64 -9.55
C ARG A 70 -19.68 -16.70 -10.51
N GLY A 71 -18.59 -17.17 -11.14
CA GLY A 71 -17.81 -16.38 -12.08
C GLY A 71 -18.57 -16.05 -13.37
N TYR A 72 -19.34 -16.99 -13.90
CA TYR A 72 -20.13 -16.78 -15.13
C TYR A 72 -21.51 -16.14 -14.86
N ALA A 73 -22.05 -16.26 -13.65
CA ALA A 73 -23.26 -15.53 -13.26
C ALA A 73 -23.03 -14.02 -13.18
N GLN A 74 -21.77 -13.59 -13.03
CA GLN A 74 -21.40 -12.19 -12.95
C GLN A 74 -21.06 -11.68 -14.36
N GLU A 75 -21.89 -10.77 -14.89
CA GLU A 75 -21.57 -10.13 -16.17
C GLU A 75 -20.19 -9.46 -16.11
N PRO A 76 -19.40 -9.51 -17.21
CA PRO A 76 -18.13 -8.83 -17.26
C PRO A 76 -18.36 -7.33 -17.05
N ASP A 77 -17.77 -6.77 -16.00
CA ASP A 77 -17.87 -5.35 -15.68
C ASP A 77 -17.14 -4.51 -16.75
N ARG A 78 -17.89 -4.14 -17.80
CA ARG A 78 -17.40 -3.35 -18.93
C ARG A 78 -16.95 -1.95 -18.52
N SER A 79 -17.45 -1.44 -17.40
CA SER A 79 -17.12 -0.10 -16.88
C SER A 79 -15.85 -0.07 -16.03
N ARG A 80 -15.31 -1.24 -15.65
CA ARG A 80 -14.15 -1.36 -14.76
C ARG A 80 -12.95 -0.55 -15.24
N GLY A 81 -12.67 -0.57 -16.55
CA GLY A 81 -11.57 0.16 -17.14
C GLY A 81 -11.69 1.67 -16.93
N ALA A 82 -12.89 2.22 -17.15
CA ALA A 82 -13.17 3.65 -16.97
C ALA A 82 -13.03 4.07 -15.51
N ARG A 83 -13.62 3.31 -14.57
CA ARG A 83 -13.53 3.58 -13.13
C ARG A 83 -12.09 3.53 -12.61
N LEU A 84 -11.30 2.56 -13.06
CA LEU A 84 -9.88 2.47 -12.70
C LEU A 84 -9.07 3.65 -13.26
N ALA A 85 -9.40 4.15 -14.45
CA ALA A 85 -8.74 5.30 -15.03
C ALA A 85 -9.07 6.59 -14.25
N GLU A 86 -10.32 6.79 -13.86
CA GLU A 86 -10.76 7.93 -13.06
C GLU A 86 -10.10 7.92 -11.67
N CYS A 87 -10.12 6.79 -10.98
CA CYS A 87 -9.46 6.62 -9.68
C CYS A 87 -7.94 6.92 -9.76
N ARG A 88 -7.27 6.56 -10.86
CA ARG A 88 -5.84 6.91 -11.05
C ARG A 88 -5.62 8.41 -11.21
N LYS A 89 -6.52 9.12 -11.91
CA LYS A 89 -6.45 10.58 -12.06
C LYS A 89 -6.60 11.29 -10.71
N GLU A 90 -7.60 10.88 -9.95
CA GLU A 90 -7.86 11.42 -8.61
C GLU A 90 -6.68 11.16 -7.67
N HIS A 91 -6.14 9.94 -7.68
CA HIS A 91 -4.98 9.59 -6.86
C HIS A 91 -3.71 10.38 -7.24
N GLN A 92 -3.54 10.71 -8.52
CA GLN A 92 -2.44 11.57 -8.97
C GLN A 92 -2.62 13.02 -8.48
N ARG A 93 -3.85 13.54 -8.54
CA ARG A 93 -4.20 14.87 -8.02
C ARG A 93 -3.97 14.98 -6.51
N LEU A 94 -4.42 14.00 -5.74
CA LEU A 94 -4.21 13.99 -4.29
C LEU A 94 -2.71 13.95 -3.94
N LYS A 95 -1.90 13.22 -4.72
CA LYS A 95 -0.44 13.21 -4.54
C LYS A 95 0.20 14.57 -4.78
N SER A 96 -0.23 15.32 -5.79
CA SER A 96 0.28 16.68 -6.01
C SER A 96 -0.11 17.62 -4.88
N GLU A 97 -1.37 17.59 -4.44
CA GLU A 97 -1.85 18.43 -3.32
C GLU A 97 -1.08 18.13 -2.02
N ILE A 98 -0.82 16.85 -1.72
CA ILE A 98 0.00 16.46 -0.56
C ILE A 98 1.44 16.99 -0.67
N ASN A 99 2.03 16.95 -1.85
CA ASN A 99 3.39 17.46 -2.05
C ASN A 99 3.44 18.98 -1.89
N GLU A 100 2.47 19.71 -2.43
CA GLU A 100 2.37 21.17 -2.27
C GLU A 100 2.25 21.56 -0.78
N VAL A 101 1.41 20.85 -0.02
CA VAL A 101 1.27 21.07 1.43
C VAL A 101 2.58 20.78 2.17
N ARG A 102 3.29 19.71 1.80
CA ARG A 102 4.59 19.36 2.40
C ARG A 102 5.65 20.43 2.12
N GLU A 103 5.73 20.92 0.90
CA GLU A 103 6.67 21.99 0.52
C GLU A 103 6.35 23.29 1.26
N ALA A 104 5.06 23.64 1.38
CA ALA A 104 4.63 24.80 2.15
C ALA A 104 4.99 24.67 3.65
N LEU A 105 4.85 23.48 4.23
CA LEU A 105 5.23 23.20 5.62
C LEU A 105 6.74 23.38 5.83
N ILE A 106 7.56 22.77 4.97
CA ILE A 106 9.03 22.91 5.02
C ILE A 106 9.44 24.38 4.89
N ALA A 107 8.82 25.12 3.97
CA ALA A 107 9.09 26.54 3.81
C ALA A 107 8.67 27.38 5.02
N ALA A 108 7.60 26.99 5.74
CA ALA A 108 7.21 27.62 6.99
C ALA A 108 8.23 27.34 8.12
N GLU A 109 8.66 26.09 8.27
CA GLU A 109 9.66 25.68 9.26
C GLU A 109 11.01 26.39 9.05
N ILE A 110 11.46 26.54 7.79
CA ILE A 110 12.68 27.28 7.45
C ILE A 110 12.53 28.75 7.86
N ARG A 111 11.40 29.39 7.53
CA ARG A 111 11.14 30.79 7.89
C ARG A 111 11.10 31.01 9.40
N GLU A 112 10.46 30.10 10.14
CA GLU A 112 10.40 30.15 11.59
C GLU A 112 11.80 30.06 12.22
N ASN A 113 12.62 29.11 11.76
CA ASN A 113 14.00 28.96 12.22
C ASN A 113 14.86 30.18 11.90
N ASP A 114 14.71 30.78 10.72
CA ASP A 114 15.41 32.01 10.32
C ASP A 114 15.05 33.19 11.23
N LEU A 115 13.76 33.33 11.59
CA LEU A 115 13.29 34.36 12.52
C LEU A 115 13.86 34.14 13.93
N LEU A 116 13.84 32.90 14.43
CA LEU A 116 14.44 32.53 15.71
C LEU A 116 15.94 32.83 15.75
N PHE A 117 16.65 32.53 14.67
CA PHE A 117 18.09 32.84 14.55
C PHE A 117 18.36 34.34 14.58
N ARG A 118 17.59 35.15 13.85
CA ARG A 118 17.72 36.62 13.83
C ARG A 118 17.41 37.23 15.19
N LEU A 119 16.38 36.77 15.89
CA LEU A 119 16.05 37.20 17.26
C LEU A 119 17.20 36.89 18.23
N ARG A 120 17.83 35.71 18.10
CA ARG A 120 18.98 35.32 18.93
C ARG A 120 20.21 36.19 18.65
N LYS A 121 20.46 36.60 17.40
CA LYS A 121 21.54 37.56 17.09
C LYS A 121 21.24 38.99 17.55
N GLY A 122 20.00 39.44 17.44
CA GLY A 122 19.58 40.78 17.86
C GLY A 122 19.70 41.02 19.38
N SER A 123 19.55 39.96 20.19
CA SER A 123 19.70 40.03 21.66
C SER A 123 21.16 40.00 22.14
N LEU A 124 22.09 39.43 21.35
CA LEU A 124 23.53 39.40 21.66
C LEU A 124 24.25 40.72 21.31
N GLY A 125 23.74 41.50 20.35
CA GLY A 125 24.34 42.77 19.91
C GLY A 125 24.15 43.97 20.85
N LYS A 126 23.23 43.89 21.83
CA LYS A 126 22.95 44.98 22.78
C LYS A 126 23.70 44.88 24.12
N ARG A 127 24.51 43.84 24.35
CA ARG A 127 25.13 43.57 25.68
C ARG A 127 26.57 44.11 25.89
N PHE A 128 27.17 44.81 24.93
CA PHE A 128 28.55 45.31 25.08
C PHE A 128 28.69 46.81 24.81
N LYS A 129 28.13 47.66 25.68
CA LYS A 129 28.54 49.07 25.82
C LYS A 129 28.45 49.58 27.27
N ASN A 130 29.00 48.85 28.25
CA ASN A 130 29.37 49.48 29.52
C ASN A 130 30.87 49.77 29.50
N LYS A 131 31.16 51.01 29.10
CA LYS A 131 32.46 51.66 29.12
C LYS A 131 33.04 51.57 30.54
N ALA A 132 34.28 51.12 30.65
CA ALA A 132 35.07 51.17 31.86
C ALA A 132 35.06 52.57 32.47
N VAL A 133 34.48 52.73 33.67
CA VAL A 133 34.73 53.89 34.52
C VAL A 133 35.78 53.51 35.54
N LYS A 134 37.00 54.00 35.31
CA LYS A 134 38.12 54.01 36.24
C LYS A 134 37.71 54.76 37.50
N SER A 135 37.92 54.16 38.67
CA SER A 135 38.13 54.92 39.90
C SER A 135 39.21 54.23 40.74
N ARG A 136 40.48 54.58 40.44
CA ARG A 136 41.57 54.46 41.42
C ARG A 136 41.31 55.50 42.51
N LYS A 137 41.08 55.07 43.75
CA LYS A 137 41.28 55.92 44.92
C LYS A 137 42.56 55.43 45.61
N LYS A 138 43.68 56.09 45.30
CA LYS A 138 44.78 56.25 46.25
C LYS A 138 44.50 57.55 46.99
N LEU A 139 44.38 57.50 48.30
CA LEU A 139 44.72 58.61 49.18
C LEU A 139 45.36 57.99 50.41
N ASN A 140 46.51 58.55 50.73
CA ASN A 140 47.49 58.11 51.70
C ASN A 140 47.54 59.20 52.79
N VAL A 141 47.98 58.81 53.99
CA VAL A 141 48.67 59.62 55.01
C VAL A 141 47.86 60.29 56.16
N ASN A 142 48.26 59.89 57.38
CA ASN A 142 48.26 60.51 58.72
C ASN A 142 46.93 60.86 59.45
N ASP A 143 46.68 60.21 60.59
CA ASP A 143 47.10 60.67 61.94
C ASP A 143 47.28 59.47 62.89
#